data_AF-A0A6G8DIM0-F1
#
_entry.id   AF-A0A6G8DIM0-F1
#
_cell.length_a   1.000
_cell.length_b   1.000
_cell.length_c   1.000
_cell.angle_alpha   90.00
_cell.angle_beta   90.00
_cell.angle_gamma   90.00
#
_symmetry.space_group_name_H-M   'P 1'
#
loop_
_entity.id
_entity.type
_entity.pdbx_description
1 polymer ?
#
loop_
_entity_poly.entity_id
_entity_poly.type
_entity_poly.pdbx_seq_one_letter_code
_entity_poly.pdbx_strand_id
1 'polypeptide(L)'
;MHLSRIILAMAIISSACVTIANDAAVEKYRNYTPQQLADLPEKERSSSVPMMYSFAARNGLSKGADLLFAMQLNTLMYAGVSDYEGAVKSFQKDLGDKATGVLTVWQIYNLEKRSDFQKLSRVSFPSDYSSRKTDSYATVSGTMMIHDERIAWPVNHVQLKCYKADKYCELNQLYLVFPKDDSWSQTFNVMQDTPQYYDITNWSDDIVDAVPSDPGSGCRVTALNLNFKTKEFYQITRNGTGECETMGVTFPKLEKPRIAQIVDGEEIINKEFGDLRQKAFSFLSSAFRAKVEKLEAESK
;
A
#
# COMPACT_ATOMS: atom_id res chain seq x y z
N MET A 1 -24.20 -19.20 12.93
CA MET A 1 -23.97 -18.03 12.05
C MET A 1 -23.53 -16.85 12.90
N HIS A 2 -22.23 -16.71 13.14
CA HIS A 2 -21.63 -15.50 13.68
C HIS A 2 -20.22 -15.33 13.11
N LEU A 3 -19.92 -14.10 12.70
CA LEU A 3 -18.66 -13.64 12.14
C LEU A 3 -17.50 -13.84 13.13
N SER A 4 -16.35 -14.29 12.61
CA SER A 4 -15.04 -13.95 13.19
C SER A 4 -14.08 -13.56 12.06
N ARG A 5 -13.92 -12.24 11.89
CA ARG A 5 -12.83 -11.64 11.10
C ARG A 5 -11.58 -11.62 12.00
N ILE A 6 -10.60 -12.47 11.71
CA ILE A 6 -9.29 -12.38 12.36
C ILE A 6 -8.47 -11.34 11.58
N ILE A 7 -8.43 -10.13 12.11
CA ILE A 7 -7.55 -9.05 11.67
C ILE A 7 -6.18 -9.32 12.30
N LEU A 8 -5.15 -9.38 11.46
CA LEU A 8 -3.75 -9.34 11.87
C LEU A 8 -3.48 -7.96 12.49
N ALA A 9 -3.69 -7.81 13.79
CA ALA A 9 -3.39 -6.60 14.54
C ALA A 9 -1.93 -6.68 15.02
N MET A 10 -1.03 -5.95 14.35
CA MET A 10 0.19 -5.48 15.00
C MET A 10 -0.23 -4.51 16.10
N ALA A 11 -0.03 -4.89 17.36
CA ALA A 11 -0.27 -4.03 18.50
C ALA A 11 0.81 -2.94 18.58
N ILE A 12 0.52 -1.78 18.00
CA ILE A 12 1.13 -0.51 18.43
C ILE A 12 0.40 -0.12 19.73
N ILE A 13 0.99 -0.45 20.88
CA ILE A 13 0.52 0.08 22.17
C ILE A 13 1.03 1.52 22.28
N SER A 14 0.19 2.48 21.86
CA SER A 14 0.06 3.85 22.40
C SER A 14 -0.63 4.79 21.38
N SER A 15 -1.96 4.78 21.25
CA SER A 15 -2.63 5.81 20.40
C SER A 15 -4.09 6.15 20.68
N ALA A 16 -4.83 5.41 21.53
CA ALA A 16 -6.27 5.67 21.69
C ALA A 16 -6.62 7.06 22.27
N CYS A 17 -5.73 7.69 23.06
CA CYS A 17 -5.90 9.08 23.52
C CYS A 17 -5.35 10.12 22.54
N VAL A 18 -4.48 9.74 21.59
CA VAL A 18 -3.84 10.66 20.64
C VAL A 18 -4.74 10.90 19.43
N THR A 19 -5.48 9.87 18.99
CA THR A 19 -6.39 9.96 17.84
C THR A 19 -7.55 10.92 18.10
N ILE A 20 -8.17 10.88 19.28
CA ILE A 20 -9.33 11.74 19.62
C ILE A 20 -8.93 13.22 19.72
N ALA A 21 -7.75 13.52 20.29
CA ALA A 21 -7.23 14.89 20.38
C ALA A 21 -6.85 15.45 18.99
N ASN A 22 -6.38 14.59 18.09
CA ASN A 22 -6.05 14.99 16.73
C ASN A 22 -7.31 15.33 15.92
N ASP A 23 -8.38 14.51 16.00
CA ASP A 23 -9.62 14.74 15.26
C ASP A 23 -10.32 16.06 15.65
N ALA A 24 -10.36 16.38 16.94
CA ALA A 24 -10.92 17.65 17.43
C ALA A 24 -10.12 18.87 16.93
N ALA A 25 -8.79 18.78 16.87
CA ALA A 25 -7.94 19.82 16.33
C ALA A 25 -8.11 19.95 14.81
N VAL A 26 -8.21 18.83 14.09
CA VAL A 26 -8.48 18.78 12.64
C VAL A 26 -9.79 19.50 12.30
N GLU A 27 -10.85 19.30 13.09
CA GLU A 27 -12.11 19.99 12.88
C GLU A 27 -12.03 21.48 13.24
N LYS A 28 -11.42 21.83 14.38
CA LYS A 28 -11.28 23.22 14.84
C LYS A 28 -10.66 24.13 13.77
N TYR A 29 -9.59 23.68 13.12
CA TYR A 29 -8.82 24.49 12.18
C TYR A 29 -9.19 24.25 10.71
N ARG A 30 -10.11 23.33 10.40
CA ARG A 30 -10.48 22.91 9.03
C ARG A 30 -10.73 24.09 8.08
N ASN A 31 -11.45 25.09 8.58
CA ASN A 31 -11.94 26.21 7.76
C ASN A 31 -11.04 27.45 7.81
N TYR A 32 -9.87 27.37 8.46
CA TYR A 32 -8.94 28.50 8.53
C TYR A 32 -8.24 28.68 7.19
N THR A 33 -8.04 29.92 6.76
CA THR A 33 -7.13 30.25 5.66
C THR A 33 -5.67 30.13 6.11
N PRO A 34 -4.70 30.01 5.18
CA PRO A 34 -3.28 30.08 5.49
C PRO A 34 -2.90 31.29 6.37
N GLN A 35 -3.45 32.47 6.05
CA GLN A 35 -3.20 33.69 6.81
C GLN A 35 -3.79 33.62 8.22
N GLN A 36 -5.02 33.15 8.37
CA GLN A 36 -5.65 33.00 9.69
C GLN A 36 -4.85 32.06 10.61
N LEU A 37 -4.27 30.98 10.07
CA LEU A 37 -3.36 30.15 10.86
C LEU A 37 -2.03 30.84 11.18
N ALA A 38 -1.47 31.61 10.25
CA ALA A 38 -0.24 32.34 10.48
C ALA A 38 -0.39 33.42 11.57
N ASP A 39 -1.57 34.03 11.66
CA ASP A 39 -1.91 35.08 12.63
C ASP A 39 -2.18 34.54 14.04
N LEU A 40 -2.30 33.22 14.22
CA LEU A 40 -2.42 32.61 15.55
C LEU A 40 -1.16 32.84 16.40
N PRO A 41 -1.31 32.92 17.74
CA PRO A 41 -0.16 32.97 18.64
C PRO A 41 0.80 31.79 18.41
N GLU A 42 2.12 32.04 18.46
CA GLU A 42 3.14 31.02 18.16
C GLU A 42 2.98 29.75 19.01
N LYS A 43 2.61 29.92 20.29
CA LYS A 43 2.34 28.81 21.21
C LYS A 43 1.18 27.95 20.71
N GLU A 44 0.09 28.54 20.24
CA GLU A 44 -1.07 27.79 19.72
C GLU A 44 -0.74 27.08 18.41
N ARG A 45 0.02 27.73 17.51
CA ARG A 45 0.47 27.12 16.25
C ARG A 45 1.35 25.90 16.47
N SER A 46 2.26 25.96 17.45
CA SER A 46 3.21 24.87 17.69
C SER A 46 2.64 23.72 18.52
N SER A 47 1.67 23.98 19.41
CA SER A 47 1.12 22.95 20.31
C SER A 47 -0.18 22.31 19.86
N SER A 48 -0.97 22.98 19.02
CA SER A 48 -2.37 22.59 18.81
C SER A 48 -2.80 22.50 17.35
N VAL A 49 -2.10 23.17 16.43
CA VAL A 49 -2.42 23.07 15.00
C VAL A 49 -1.88 21.74 14.45
N PRO A 50 -2.71 20.93 13.80
CA PRO A 50 -2.25 19.71 13.14
C PRO A 50 -1.15 20.01 12.13
N MET A 51 -0.11 19.19 12.12
CA MET A 51 1.07 19.39 11.28
C MET A 51 0.70 19.53 9.78
N MET A 52 -0.28 18.76 9.30
CA MET A 52 -0.77 18.86 7.91
C MET A 52 -1.30 20.25 7.54
N TYR A 53 -1.95 20.94 8.49
CA TYR A 53 -2.45 22.29 8.28
C TYR A 53 -1.34 23.34 8.39
N SER A 54 -0.35 23.12 9.24
CA SER A 54 0.86 23.95 9.29
C SER A 54 1.62 23.91 7.96
N PHE A 55 1.74 22.73 7.33
CA PHE A 55 2.34 22.60 6.00
C PHE A 55 1.49 23.26 4.92
N ALA A 56 0.18 23.01 4.89
CA ALA A 56 -0.74 23.65 3.95
C ALA A 56 -0.70 25.19 4.06
N ALA A 57 -0.64 25.74 5.28
CA ALA A 57 -0.50 27.18 5.49
C ALA A 57 0.83 27.72 4.97
N ARG A 58 1.94 27.01 5.23
CA ARG A 58 3.26 27.37 4.70
C ARG A 58 3.27 27.39 3.17
N ASN A 59 2.66 26.39 2.54
CA ASN A 59 2.55 26.31 1.08
C ASN A 59 1.66 27.44 0.54
N GLY A 60 0.51 27.70 1.18
CA GLY A 60 -0.40 28.76 0.79
C GLY A 60 0.14 30.18 0.95
N LEU A 61 1.12 30.39 1.83
CA LEU A 61 1.81 31.67 2.02
C LEU A 61 3.12 31.79 1.22
N SER A 62 3.51 30.73 0.51
CA SER A 62 4.75 30.73 -0.26
C SER A 62 4.64 31.59 -1.52
N LYS A 63 5.76 32.17 -1.96
CA LYS A 63 5.82 32.87 -3.25
C LYS A 63 5.51 31.87 -4.37
N GLY A 64 4.49 32.16 -5.17
CA GLY A 64 4.06 31.28 -6.26
C GLY A 64 3.06 30.19 -5.86
N ALA A 65 2.49 30.26 -4.65
CA ALA A 65 1.46 29.33 -4.19
C ALA A 65 0.31 29.17 -5.20
N ASP A 66 -0.20 30.27 -5.76
CA ASP A 66 -1.30 30.23 -6.74
C ASP A 66 -0.93 29.45 -8.00
N LEU A 67 0.29 29.59 -8.51
CA LEU A 67 0.76 28.80 -9.66
C LEU A 67 0.85 27.32 -9.32
N LEU A 68 1.38 26.99 -8.14
CA LEU A 68 1.48 25.61 -7.67
C LEU A 68 0.09 24.97 -7.49
N PHE A 69 -0.84 25.67 -6.87
CA PHE A 69 -2.23 25.22 -6.71
C PHE A 69 -2.96 25.13 -8.06
N ALA A 70 -2.73 26.07 -8.98
CA ALA A 70 -3.26 26.01 -10.34
C ALA A 70 -2.79 24.75 -11.09
N MET A 71 -1.51 24.38 -10.97
CA MET A 71 -0.97 23.15 -11.57
C MET A 71 -1.55 21.89 -10.93
N GLN A 72 -1.76 21.88 -9.61
CA GLN A 72 -2.40 20.76 -8.91
C GLN A 72 -3.88 20.62 -9.31
N LEU A 73 -4.60 21.73 -9.44
CA LEU A 73 -5.97 21.77 -9.94
C LEU A 73 -6.04 21.22 -11.38
N ASN A 74 -5.11 21.61 -12.26
CA ASN A 74 -4.99 21.03 -13.60
C ASN A 74 -4.75 19.52 -13.57
N THR A 75 -3.92 19.02 -12.65
CA THR A 75 -3.69 17.57 -12.47
C THR A 75 -4.99 16.83 -12.14
N LEU A 76 -5.91 17.49 -11.45
CA LEU A 76 -7.24 17.00 -11.12
C LEU A 76 -8.32 17.37 -12.16
N MET A 77 -7.92 17.83 -13.35
CA MET A 77 -8.82 18.20 -14.45
C MET A 77 -9.77 19.36 -14.13
N TYR A 78 -9.37 20.27 -13.24
CA TYR A 78 -9.94 21.61 -13.15
C TYR A 78 -9.13 22.58 -14.02
N ALA A 79 -9.74 23.69 -14.45
CA ALA A 79 -9.11 24.68 -15.32
C ALA A 79 -8.17 25.65 -14.57
N GLY A 80 -7.34 25.14 -13.66
CA GLY A 80 -6.56 25.94 -12.70
C GLY A 80 -5.63 26.98 -13.32
N VAL A 81 -4.88 26.64 -14.37
CA VAL A 81 -3.92 27.59 -15.00
C VAL A 81 -4.63 28.68 -15.82
N SER A 82 -5.76 28.34 -16.46
CA SER A 82 -6.50 29.28 -17.31
C SER A 82 -7.54 30.12 -16.55
N ASP A 83 -8.13 29.56 -15.50
CA ASP A 83 -9.16 30.16 -14.65
C ASP A 83 -9.01 29.64 -13.21
N TYR A 84 -8.06 30.22 -12.48
CA TYR A 84 -7.73 29.78 -11.13
C TYR A 84 -8.91 29.95 -10.16
N GLU A 85 -9.57 31.11 -10.16
CA GLU A 85 -10.69 31.39 -9.25
C GLU A 85 -11.88 30.45 -9.51
N GLY A 86 -12.25 30.25 -10.78
CA GLY A 86 -13.32 29.32 -11.15
C GLY A 86 -12.97 27.86 -10.83
N ALA A 87 -11.70 27.46 -11.02
CA ALA A 87 -11.21 26.14 -10.65
C ALA A 87 -11.29 25.90 -9.13
N VAL A 88 -10.85 26.86 -8.31
CA VAL A 88 -10.97 26.79 -6.84
C VAL A 88 -12.44 26.65 -6.42
N LYS A 89 -13.33 27.49 -6.95
CA LYS A 89 -14.77 27.41 -6.65
C LYS A 89 -15.38 26.06 -7.03
N SER A 90 -14.95 25.48 -8.14
CA SER A 90 -15.42 24.17 -8.60
C SER A 90 -14.91 23.05 -7.71
N PHE A 91 -13.62 23.10 -7.34
CA PHE A 91 -13.02 22.16 -6.39
C PHE A 91 -13.72 22.21 -5.02
N GLN A 92 -13.99 23.40 -4.50
CA GLN A 92 -14.73 23.57 -3.23
C GLN A 92 -16.13 22.93 -3.28
N LYS A 93 -16.86 23.10 -4.40
CA LYS A 93 -18.16 22.43 -4.59
C LYS A 93 -18.04 20.91 -4.59
N ASP A 94 -17.02 20.36 -5.25
CA ASP A 94 -16.76 18.92 -5.28
C ASP A 94 -16.34 18.38 -3.90
N LEU A 95 -15.82 19.23 -3.02
CA LEU A 95 -15.60 18.90 -1.60
C LEU A 95 -16.85 19.03 -0.73
N GLY A 96 -17.95 19.56 -1.25
CA GLY A 96 -19.18 19.86 -0.51
C GLY A 96 -19.13 21.17 0.30
N ASP A 97 -18.11 22.00 0.08
CA ASP A 97 -17.92 23.27 0.79
C ASP A 97 -18.54 24.46 0.00
N LYS A 98 -18.63 25.61 0.68
CA LYS A 98 -19.01 26.88 0.02
C LYS A 98 -17.93 27.32 -0.97
N ALA A 99 -18.35 27.71 -2.16
CA ALA A 99 -17.49 28.17 -3.25
C ALA A 99 -16.99 29.62 -3.06
N THR A 100 -16.14 29.84 -2.05
CA THR A 100 -15.61 31.18 -1.70
C THR A 100 -14.55 31.68 -2.66
N GLY A 101 -13.86 30.80 -3.40
CA GLY A 101 -12.70 31.15 -4.22
C GLY A 101 -11.40 31.32 -3.43
N VAL A 102 -11.43 31.15 -2.10
CA VAL A 102 -10.25 31.22 -1.23
C VAL A 102 -10.08 29.86 -0.54
N LEU A 103 -8.93 29.22 -0.76
CA LEU A 103 -8.64 27.91 -0.20
C LEU A 103 -8.36 27.99 1.31
N THR A 104 -9.03 27.13 2.08
CA THR A 104 -8.67 26.87 3.48
C THR A 104 -7.51 25.88 3.55
N VAL A 105 -6.89 25.72 4.72
CA VAL A 105 -5.81 24.75 4.92
C VAL A 105 -6.24 23.30 4.70
N TRP A 106 -7.50 22.96 5.01
CA TRP A 106 -8.04 21.64 4.71
C TRP A 106 -8.23 21.43 3.21
N GLN A 107 -8.64 22.47 2.49
CA GLN A 107 -8.81 22.42 1.03
C GLN A 107 -7.45 22.32 0.33
N ILE A 108 -6.43 23.06 0.78
CA ILE A 108 -5.05 22.93 0.28
C ILE A 108 -4.53 21.52 0.53
N TYR A 109 -4.66 21.00 1.75
CA TYR A 109 -4.25 19.63 2.07
C TYR A 109 -4.95 18.59 1.17
N ASN A 110 -6.26 18.74 0.94
CA ASN A 110 -6.99 17.85 0.04
C ASN A 110 -6.54 17.99 -1.43
N LEU A 111 -6.25 19.21 -1.88
CA LEU A 111 -5.76 19.46 -3.23
C LEU A 111 -4.42 18.77 -3.46
N GLU A 112 -3.47 19.00 -2.55
CA GLU A 112 -2.14 18.38 -2.58
C GLU A 112 -2.24 16.86 -2.55
N LYS A 113 -2.96 16.31 -1.56
CA LYS A 113 -3.15 14.87 -1.40
C LYS A 113 -3.77 14.22 -2.63
N ARG A 114 -4.86 14.78 -3.17
CA ARG A 114 -5.55 14.24 -4.34
C ARG A 114 -4.69 14.33 -5.59
N SER A 115 -3.95 15.43 -5.75
CA SER A 115 -3.03 15.64 -6.88
C SER A 115 -1.88 14.63 -6.86
N ASP A 116 -1.27 14.41 -5.69
CA ASP A 116 -0.20 13.41 -5.53
C ASP A 116 -0.72 11.99 -5.75
N PHE A 117 -1.95 11.69 -5.34
CA PHE A 117 -2.57 10.39 -5.59
C PHE A 117 -2.69 10.07 -7.10
N GLN A 118 -2.81 11.07 -7.98
CA GLN A 118 -2.79 10.85 -9.43
C GLN A 118 -1.45 10.32 -9.94
N LYS A 119 -0.34 10.64 -9.26
CA LYS A 119 0.99 10.14 -9.62
C LYS A 119 1.13 8.67 -9.22
N LEU A 120 0.53 8.30 -8.09
CA LEU A 120 0.61 6.96 -7.51
C LEU A 120 -0.19 5.91 -8.29
N SER A 121 -1.21 6.32 -9.04
CA SER A 121 -2.00 5.40 -9.88
C SER A 121 -1.26 4.89 -11.12
N ARG A 122 -0.02 5.35 -11.36
CA ARG A 122 0.80 5.04 -12.54
C ARG A 122 2.04 4.20 -12.23
N VAL A 123 2.12 3.62 -11.03
CA VAL A 123 3.26 2.77 -10.64
C VAL A 123 3.11 1.37 -11.25
N SER A 124 4.23 0.81 -11.70
CA SER A 124 4.34 -0.59 -12.14
C SER A 124 5.18 -1.38 -11.13
N PHE A 125 4.86 -2.65 -10.95
CA PHE A 125 5.62 -3.58 -10.11
C PHE A 125 5.95 -4.84 -10.91
N PRO A 126 7.10 -5.49 -10.70
CA PRO A 126 7.46 -6.71 -11.44
C PRO A 126 6.39 -7.80 -11.28
N SER A 127 5.91 -8.33 -12.40
CA SER A 127 4.95 -9.44 -12.45
C SER A 127 5.52 -10.67 -13.16
N ASP A 128 6.82 -10.70 -13.44
CA ASP A 128 7.45 -11.77 -14.20
C ASP A 128 7.25 -13.13 -13.51
N TYR A 129 6.63 -14.06 -14.23
CA TYR A 129 6.49 -15.44 -13.81
C TYR A 129 7.39 -16.33 -14.67
N SER A 130 8.34 -16.99 -14.02
CA SER A 130 9.24 -17.91 -14.72
C SER A 130 9.69 -19.03 -13.81
N SER A 131 9.92 -20.19 -14.39
CA SER A 131 10.52 -21.32 -13.68
C SER A 131 11.43 -22.09 -14.61
N ARG A 132 12.54 -22.57 -14.05
CA ARG A 132 13.52 -23.38 -14.78
C ARG A 132 14.20 -24.33 -13.81
N LYS A 133 14.35 -25.57 -14.22
CA LYS A 133 15.18 -26.57 -13.52
C LYS A 133 16.19 -27.18 -14.48
N THR A 134 17.34 -27.51 -13.94
CA THR A 134 18.44 -28.23 -14.57
C THR A 134 18.93 -29.31 -13.60
N ASP A 135 19.99 -30.04 -13.96
CA ASP A 135 20.54 -31.09 -13.10
C ASP A 135 21.19 -30.55 -11.82
N SER A 136 21.63 -29.29 -11.81
CA SER A 136 22.38 -28.68 -10.69
C SER A 136 21.75 -27.42 -10.12
N TYR A 137 20.79 -26.82 -10.82
CA TYR A 137 20.19 -25.54 -10.46
C TYR A 137 18.69 -25.51 -10.75
N ALA A 138 17.93 -24.83 -9.89
CA ALA A 138 16.52 -24.55 -10.12
C ALA A 138 16.18 -23.12 -9.72
N THR A 139 15.24 -22.49 -10.43
CA THR A 139 14.72 -21.16 -10.08
C THR A 139 13.24 -21.06 -10.36
N VAL A 140 12.55 -20.32 -9.49
CA VAL A 140 11.15 -19.95 -9.63
C VAL A 140 11.05 -18.47 -9.29
N SER A 141 10.36 -17.70 -10.11
CA SER A 141 10.01 -16.29 -9.83
C SER A 141 8.54 -16.07 -10.13
N GLY A 142 7.89 -15.18 -9.37
CA GLY A 142 6.47 -14.88 -9.52
C GLY A 142 5.92 -14.12 -8.32
N THR A 143 4.60 -14.18 -8.12
CA THR A 143 3.93 -13.57 -6.98
C THR A 143 3.50 -14.64 -5.98
N MET A 144 3.74 -14.40 -4.71
CA MET A 144 3.27 -15.25 -3.62
C MET A 144 1.81 -14.93 -3.30
N MET A 145 0.97 -15.95 -3.32
CA MET A 145 -0.39 -15.90 -2.80
C MET A 145 -0.57 -16.91 -1.68
N ILE A 146 -1.50 -16.67 -0.76
CA ILE A 146 -1.88 -17.63 0.28
C ILE A 146 -3.28 -18.14 -0.05
N HIS A 147 -3.47 -19.45 -0.10
CA HIS A 147 -4.80 -20.03 -0.32
C HIS A 147 -5.69 -19.80 0.90
N ASP A 148 -6.97 -19.47 0.64
CA ASP A 148 -8.01 -19.22 1.64
C ASP A 148 -7.74 -18.05 2.61
N GLU A 149 -6.68 -17.28 2.42
CA GLU A 149 -6.30 -16.17 3.29
C GLU A 149 -5.86 -14.96 2.46
N ARG A 150 -6.06 -13.75 3.01
CA ARG A 150 -5.51 -12.53 2.41
C ARG A 150 -4.07 -12.34 2.89
N ILE A 151 -3.12 -12.34 1.96
CA ILE A 151 -1.76 -11.88 2.24
C ILE A 151 -1.77 -10.39 2.59
N ALA A 152 -0.99 -9.98 3.59
CA ALA A 152 -0.97 -8.59 4.05
C ALA A 152 -0.51 -7.60 2.96
N TRP A 153 0.37 -8.05 2.06
CA TRP A 153 0.88 -7.26 0.93
C TRP A 153 0.66 -8.03 -0.38
N PRO A 154 -0.49 -7.84 -1.05
CA PRO A 154 -0.87 -8.61 -2.24
C PRO A 154 0.03 -8.32 -3.45
N VAL A 155 0.56 -7.10 -3.56
CA VAL A 155 1.59 -6.78 -4.56
C VAL A 155 2.95 -7.17 -4.00
N ASN A 156 3.44 -8.33 -4.44
CA ASN A 156 4.74 -8.87 -4.06
C ASN A 156 5.37 -9.64 -5.22
N HIS A 157 6.69 -9.80 -5.14
CA HIS A 157 7.47 -10.59 -6.07
C HIS A 157 8.47 -11.42 -5.30
N VAL A 158 8.51 -12.72 -5.60
CA VAL A 158 9.41 -13.67 -4.99
C VAL A 158 10.35 -14.22 -6.04
N GLN A 159 11.59 -14.47 -5.63
CA GLN A 159 12.58 -15.18 -6.40
C GLN A 159 13.19 -16.26 -5.52
N LEU A 160 12.99 -17.51 -5.91
CA LEU A 160 13.54 -18.70 -5.29
C LEU A 160 14.62 -19.27 -6.19
N LYS A 161 15.79 -19.54 -5.62
CA LYS A 161 16.94 -20.17 -6.31
C LYS A 161 17.41 -21.36 -5.50
N CYS A 162 17.62 -22.50 -6.13
CA CYS A 162 18.09 -23.71 -5.47
C CYS A 162 19.36 -24.22 -6.14
N TYR A 163 20.34 -24.60 -5.33
CA TYR A 163 21.66 -25.07 -5.74
C TYR A 163 21.87 -26.49 -5.21
N LYS A 164 21.93 -27.48 -6.11
CA LYS A 164 22.04 -28.90 -5.73
C LYS A 164 23.37 -29.21 -5.05
N ALA A 165 24.46 -28.66 -5.56
CA ALA A 165 25.81 -28.91 -5.05
C ALA A 165 25.97 -28.44 -3.61
N ASP A 166 25.43 -27.26 -3.31
CA ASP A 166 25.49 -26.65 -1.98
C ASP A 166 24.33 -27.09 -1.07
N LYS A 167 23.38 -27.87 -1.62
CA LYS A 167 22.21 -28.44 -0.93
C LYS A 167 21.28 -27.44 -0.27
N TYR A 168 21.13 -26.24 -0.84
CA TYR A 168 20.21 -25.23 -0.30
C TYR A 168 19.36 -24.53 -1.37
N CYS A 169 18.26 -23.94 -0.92
CA CYS A 169 17.47 -22.95 -1.64
C CYS A 169 17.48 -21.61 -0.90
N GLU A 170 17.50 -20.52 -1.64
CA GLU A 170 17.42 -19.14 -1.18
C GLU A 170 16.16 -18.49 -1.73
N LEU A 171 15.31 -17.99 -0.83
CA LEU A 171 14.11 -17.25 -1.15
C LEU A 171 14.32 -15.77 -0.86
N ASN A 172 14.19 -14.95 -1.89
CA ASN A 172 14.12 -13.50 -1.78
C ASN A 172 12.68 -13.05 -2.03
N GLN A 173 12.19 -12.10 -1.23
CA GLN A 173 10.85 -11.55 -1.38
C GLN A 173 10.87 -10.03 -1.30
N LEU A 174 10.24 -9.40 -2.29
CA LEU A 174 9.93 -7.98 -2.33
C LEU A 174 8.43 -7.79 -2.21
N TYR A 175 7.98 -6.76 -1.50
CA TYR A 175 6.57 -6.40 -1.45
C TYR A 175 6.40 -4.89 -1.44
N LEU A 176 5.24 -4.48 -1.96
CA LEU A 176 4.86 -3.09 -2.06
C LEU A 176 3.88 -2.76 -0.94
N VAL A 177 4.27 -1.82 -0.08
CA VAL A 177 3.38 -1.23 0.92
C VAL A 177 2.68 -0.04 0.28
N PHE A 178 1.35 -0.14 0.21
CA PHE A 178 0.51 0.90 -0.33
C PHE A 178 0.41 2.07 0.66
N PRO A 179 0.27 3.31 0.17
CA PRO A 179 0.01 4.45 1.04
C PRO A 179 -1.29 4.21 1.81
N LYS A 180 -1.29 4.55 3.09
CA LYS A 180 -2.53 4.50 3.89
C LYS A 180 -3.39 5.72 3.59
N ASP A 181 -4.70 5.50 3.59
CA ASP A 181 -5.69 6.54 3.33
C ASP A 181 -5.66 7.69 4.34
N ASP A 182 -5.24 7.42 5.57
CA ASP A 182 -5.11 8.36 6.68
C ASP A 182 -3.67 8.89 6.84
N SER A 183 -2.72 8.41 6.04
CA SER A 183 -1.33 8.90 6.09
C SER A 183 -1.23 10.30 5.49
N TRP A 184 -0.49 11.16 6.19
CA TRP A 184 -0.13 12.52 5.76
C TRP A 184 0.81 12.53 4.56
N SER A 185 1.55 11.44 4.31
CA SER A 185 2.33 11.24 3.09
C SER A 185 1.79 10.06 2.29
N GLN A 186 1.64 10.25 0.99
CA GLN A 186 1.13 9.24 0.07
C GLN A 186 2.33 8.69 -0.73
N THR A 187 3.05 7.73 -0.16
CA THR A 187 4.20 7.10 -0.80
C THR A 187 4.03 5.59 -0.83
N PHE A 188 4.48 4.96 -1.92
CA PHE A 188 4.74 3.53 -1.92
C PHE A 188 6.07 3.27 -1.24
N ASN A 189 6.13 2.19 -0.48
CA ASN A 189 7.38 1.71 0.07
C ASN A 189 7.63 0.32 -0.47
N VAL A 190 8.77 0.14 -1.14
CA VAL A 190 9.26 -1.18 -1.51
C VAL A 190 10.02 -1.71 -0.32
N MET A 191 9.58 -2.84 0.20
CA MET A 191 10.23 -3.54 1.29
C MET A 191 10.77 -4.88 0.78
N GLN A 192 11.91 -5.28 1.35
CA GLN A 192 12.53 -6.56 1.09
C GLN A 192 12.61 -7.32 2.41
N ASP A 193 12.15 -8.56 2.41
CA ASP A 193 12.39 -9.46 3.54
C ASP A 193 13.83 -9.95 3.54
N THR A 194 14.35 -10.26 4.72
CA THR A 194 15.63 -10.95 4.86
C THR A 194 15.59 -12.25 4.06
N PRO A 195 16.60 -12.55 3.23
CA PRO A 195 16.64 -13.79 2.46
C PRO A 195 16.49 -15.01 3.38
N GLN A 196 15.61 -15.92 3.00
CA GLN A 196 15.35 -17.15 3.75
C GLN A 196 16.08 -18.32 3.09
N TYR A 197 16.70 -19.16 3.91
CA TYR A 197 17.46 -20.32 3.45
C TYR A 197 16.77 -21.63 3.85
N TYR A 198 16.78 -22.57 2.93
CA TYR A 198 16.14 -23.88 3.08
C TYR A 198 17.11 -24.98 2.64
N ASP A 199 17.27 -26.02 3.45
CA ASP A 199 18.08 -27.19 3.12
C ASP A 199 17.29 -28.15 2.24
N ILE A 200 17.91 -28.58 1.13
CA ILE A 200 17.30 -29.50 0.16
C ILE A 200 17.26 -30.91 0.76
N THR A 201 16.06 -31.47 0.86
CA THR A 201 15.83 -32.84 1.34
C THR A 201 15.59 -33.82 0.19
N ASN A 202 15.12 -33.33 -0.96
CA ASN A 202 14.89 -34.13 -2.15
C ASN A 202 15.20 -33.34 -3.43
N TRP A 203 15.86 -33.98 -4.39
CA TRP A 203 16.11 -33.45 -5.73
C TRP A 203 15.93 -34.57 -6.77
N SER A 204 14.74 -34.62 -7.38
CA SER A 204 14.43 -35.53 -8.47
C SER A 204 14.42 -34.78 -9.82
N ASP A 205 13.96 -35.41 -10.89
CA ASP A 205 13.94 -34.82 -12.24
C ASP A 205 13.07 -33.57 -12.30
N ASP A 206 11.87 -33.62 -11.70
CA ASP A 206 10.90 -32.53 -11.74
C ASP A 206 10.62 -31.89 -10.38
N ILE A 207 11.12 -32.48 -9.28
CA ILE A 207 10.75 -32.06 -7.92
C ILE A 207 11.98 -31.63 -7.13
N VAL A 208 11.82 -30.53 -6.38
CA VAL A 208 12.73 -30.11 -5.31
C VAL A 208 11.92 -29.92 -4.04
N ASP A 209 12.29 -30.63 -2.98
CA ASP A 209 11.74 -30.41 -1.63
C ASP A 209 12.83 -29.86 -0.73
N ALA A 210 12.45 -28.88 0.10
CA ALA A 210 13.37 -28.26 1.04
C ALA A 210 12.68 -27.89 2.36
N VAL A 211 13.45 -27.86 3.44
CA VAL A 211 13.00 -27.51 4.80
C VAL A 211 13.83 -26.34 5.31
N PRO A 212 13.36 -25.52 6.25
CA PRO A 212 14.09 -24.30 6.62
C PRO A 212 15.41 -24.67 7.31
N SER A 213 16.52 -24.04 6.90
CA SER A 213 17.85 -24.31 7.46
C SER A 213 17.97 -23.87 8.92
N ASP A 214 17.24 -22.81 9.29
CA ASP A 214 17.08 -22.36 10.67
C ASP A 214 15.57 -22.20 10.98
N PRO A 215 14.94 -23.14 11.71
CA PRO A 215 13.53 -23.05 12.06
C PRO A 215 13.23 -21.98 13.14
N GLY A 216 14.24 -21.27 13.66
CA GLY A 216 14.08 -20.25 14.69
C GLY A 216 13.43 -20.79 15.96
N SER A 217 12.35 -20.16 16.42
CA SER A 217 11.61 -20.63 17.61
C SER A 217 10.91 -21.98 17.40
N GLY A 218 10.80 -22.45 16.16
CA GLY A 218 10.11 -23.71 15.84
C GLY A 218 8.60 -23.68 16.09
N CYS A 219 8.00 -22.52 16.37
CA CYS A 219 6.54 -22.37 16.52
C CYS A 219 5.80 -22.76 15.25
N ARG A 220 6.33 -22.34 14.10
CA ARG A 220 5.83 -22.67 12.76
C ARG A 220 7.01 -23.05 11.90
N VAL A 221 6.82 -24.08 11.08
CA VAL A 221 7.83 -24.59 10.15
C VAL A 221 7.25 -24.51 8.75
N THR A 222 7.98 -23.86 7.85
CA THR A 222 7.60 -23.71 6.44
C THR A 222 8.49 -24.60 5.59
N ALA A 223 7.92 -25.53 4.85
CA ALA A 223 8.64 -26.36 3.88
C ALA A 223 8.32 -25.93 2.45
N LEU A 224 9.26 -26.14 1.54
CA LEU A 224 9.09 -25.90 0.11
C LEU A 224 8.82 -27.22 -0.61
N ASN A 225 7.87 -27.18 -1.54
CA ASN A 225 7.61 -28.26 -2.50
C ASN A 225 7.51 -27.62 -3.89
N LEU A 226 8.46 -27.92 -4.76
CA LEU A 226 8.58 -27.31 -6.08
C LEU A 226 8.46 -28.39 -7.15
N ASN A 227 7.34 -28.40 -7.89
CA ASN A 227 7.11 -29.31 -9.00
C ASN A 227 7.19 -28.54 -10.34
N PHE A 228 8.29 -28.74 -11.06
CA PHE A 228 8.57 -28.05 -12.32
C PHE A 228 7.78 -28.62 -13.50
N LYS A 229 7.26 -29.85 -13.40
CA LYS A 229 6.40 -30.46 -14.43
C LYS A 229 4.98 -29.89 -14.39
N THR A 230 4.39 -29.78 -13.20
CA THR A 230 3.03 -29.23 -13.02
C THR A 230 3.02 -27.71 -12.82
N LYS A 231 4.19 -27.09 -12.62
CA LYS A 231 4.37 -25.66 -12.26
C LYS A 231 3.68 -25.30 -10.94
N GLU A 232 3.68 -26.24 -10.02
CA GLU A 232 3.14 -26.08 -8.67
C GLU A 232 4.29 -25.82 -7.71
N PHE A 233 4.35 -24.60 -7.18
CA PHE A 233 5.45 -24.13 -6.32
C PHE A 233 4.89 -23.66 -4.99
N TYR A 234 4.92 -24.54 -3.99
CA TYR A 234 4.26 -24.33 -2.72
C TYR A 234 5.23 -24.04 -1.57
N GLN A 235 4.78 -23.18 -0.66
CA GLN A 235 5.26 -23.10 0.70
C GLN A 235 4.17 -23.62 1.64
N ILE A 236 4.48 -24.63 2.43
CA ILE A 236 3.53 -25.24 3.34
C ILE A 236 4.01 -24.96 4.76
N THR A 237 3.29 -24.07 5.45
CA THR A 237 3.55 -23.74 6.85
C THR A 237 2.68 -24.58 7.77
N ARG A 238 3.30 -25.27 8.72
CA ARG A 238 2.63 -26.08 9.76
C ARG A 238 3.05 -25.59 11.14
N ASN A 239 2.25 -25.88 12.16
CA ASN A 239 2.69 -25.69 13.54
C ASN A 239 3.83 -26.65 13.85
N GLY A 240 4.90 -26.14 14.43
CA GLY A 240 5.96 -26.96 15.00
C GLY A 240 5.75 -27.18 16.51
N THR A 241 6.81 -27.65 17.16
CA THR A 241 6.81 -27.99 18.58
C THR A 241 7.15 -26.81 19.48
N GLY A 242 7.61 -25.69 18.92
CA GLY A 242 8.04 -24.51 19.67
C GLY A 242 6.90 -23.60 20.14
N GLU A 243 7.28 -22.64 20.99
CA GLU A 243 6.39 -21.60 21.50
C GLU A 243 6.26 -20.44 20.51
N CYS A 244 5.04 -19.96 20.32
CA CYS A 244 4.72 -18.91 19.38
C CYS A 244 4.88 -17.52 19.99
N GLU A 245 6.03 -17.25 20.60
CA GLU A 245 6.30 -15.97 21.25
C GLU A 245 7.40 -15.21 20.50
N THR A 246 7.19 -13.92 20.26
CA THR A 246 8.22 -13.05 19.68
C THR A 246 8.11 -11.68 20.32
N MET A 247 9.22 -11.19 20.91
CA MET A 247 9.29 -9.91 21.62
C MET A 247 8.19 -9.72 22.68
N GLY A 248 7.87 -10.77 23.44
CA GLY A 248 6.84 -10.73 24.50
C GLY A 248 5.40 -10.78 24.01
N VAL A 249 5.18 -10.97 22.69
CA VAL A 249 3.85 -11.15 22.10
C VAL A 249 3.67 -12.62 21.71
N THR A 250 2.62 -13.26 22.26
CA THR A 250 2.22 -14.62 21.90
C THR A 250 1.27 -14.59 20.71
N PHE A 251 1.66 -15.25 19.62
CA PHE A 251 0.84 -15.47 18.44
C PHE A 251 0.10 -16.81 18.55
N PRO A 252 -1.16 -16.88 18.08
CA PRO A 252 -1.88 -18.15 18.06
C PRO A 252 -1.22 -19.14 17.09
N LYS A 253 -1.28 -20.43 17.41
CA LYS A 253 -0.97 -21.49 16.45
C LYS A 253 -1.95 -21.43 15.26
N LEU A 254 -1.52 -21.94 14.11
CA LEU A 254 -2.38 -22.04 12.93
C LEU A 254 -3.50 -23.06 13.18
N GLU A 255 -4.73 -22.74 12.81
CA GLU A 255 -5.87 -23.68 12.90
C GLU A 255 -5.71 -24.86 11.92
N LYS A 256 -5.15 -24.58 10.74
CA LYS A 256 -4.84 -25.55 9.69
C LYS A 256 -3.50 -25.22 9.04
N PRO A 257 -2.83 -26.16 8.33
CA PRO A 257 -1.67 -25.84 7.52
C PRO A 257 -1.98 -24.71 6.56
N ARG A 258 -1.09 -23.72 6.50
CA ARG A 258 -1.19 -22.62 5.54
C ARG A 258 -0.42 -23.01 4.29
N ILE A 259 -1.04 -22.83 3.14
CA ILE A 259 -0.43 -23.12 1.85
C ILE A 259 -0.29 -21.80 1.11
N ALA A 260 0.93 -21.42 0.81
CA ALA A 260 1.23 -20.34 -0.11
C ALA A 260 1.75 -20.91 -1.43
N GLN A 261 1.46 -20.24 -2.54
CA GLN A 261 1.85 -20.66 -3.88
C GLN A 261 2.51 -19.51 -4.62
N ILE A 262 3.56 -19.81 -5.37
CA ILE A 262 4.15 -18.88 -6.35
C ILE A 262 3.40 -19.04 -7.67
N VAL A 263 2.72 -17.98 -8.09
CA VAL A 263 1.85 -17.94 -9.27
C VAL A 263 2.24 -16.81 -10.21
N ASP A 264 1.64 -16.81 -11.40
CA ASP A 264 1.60 -15.63 -12.25
C ASP A 264 0.78 -14.54 -11.55
N GLY A 265 1.44 -13.43 -11.23
CA GLY A 265 0.88 -12.34 -10.44
C GLY A 265 0.19 -11.26 -11.24
N GLU A 266 0.20 -11.32 -12.58
CA GLU A 266 -0.26 -10.20 -13.41
C GLU A 266 -1.70 -9.77 -13.06
N GLU A 267 -2.63 -10.71 -12.92
CA GLU A 267 -4.02 -10.40 -12.57
C GLU A 267 -4.14 -9.79 -11.16
N ILE A 268 -3.42 -10.35 -10.17
CA ILE A 268 -3.42 -9.88 -8.79
C ILE A 268 -2.92 -8.43 -8.72
N ILE A 269 -1.78 -8.17 -9.36
CA ILE A 269 -1.13 -6.86 -9.40
C ILE A 269 -2.01 -5.86 -10.15
N ASN A 270 -2.56 -6.25 -11.31
CA ASN A 270 -3.44 -5.40 -12.11
C ASN A 270 -4.73 -5.04 -11.39
N LYS A 271 -5.27 -5.95 -10.57
CA LYS A 271 -6.43 -5.68 -9.73
C LYS A 271 -6.14 -4.63 -8.66
N GLU A 272 -5.08 -4.81 -7.87
CA GLU A 272 -4.72 -3.87 -6.81
C GLU A 272 -4.38 -2.46 -7.37
N PHE A 273 -3.66 -2.38 -8.50
CA PHE A 273 -3.45 -1.11 -9.20
C PHE A 273 -4.72 -0.60 -9.92
N GLY A 274 -5.63 -1.49 -10.32
CA GLY A 274 -6.95 -1.17 -10.84
C GLY A 274 -7.78 -0.37 -9.83
N ASP A 275 -7.85 -0.86 -8.59
CA ASP A 275 -8.56 -0.19 -7.49
C ASP A 275 -7.95 1.18 -7.19
N LEU A 276 -6.62 1.30 -7.22
CA LEU A 276 -5.93 2.59 -7.10
C LEU A 276 -6.27 3.55 -8.25
N ARG A 277 -6.31 3.06 -9.49
CA ARG A 277 -6.69 3.87 -10.66
C ARG A 277 -8.13 4.35 -10.56
N GLN A 278 -9.06 3.50 -10.12
CA GLN A 278 -10.45 3.89 -9.89
C GLN A 278 -10.56 4.96 -8.79
N LYS A 279 -9.83 4.79 -7.69
CA LYS A 279 -9.77 5.78 -6.63
C LYS A 279 -9.17 7.11 -7.09
N ALA A 280 -8.07 7.07 -7.84
CA ALA A 280 -7.49 8.26 -8.44
C ALA A 280 -8.48 8.94 -9.39
N PHE A 281 -9.17 8.18 -10.25
CA PHE A 281 -10.22 8.71 -11.11
C PHE A 281 -11.27 9.45 -10.29
N SER A 282 -11.75 8.88 -9.17
CA SER A 282 -12.74 9.53 -8.29
C SER A 282 -12.35 10.90 -7.75
N PHE A 283 -11.04 11.22 -7.70
CA PHE A 283 -10.54 12.52 -7.25
C PHE A 283 -10.48 13.58 -8.35
N LEU A 284 -10.64 13.21 -9.62
CA LEU A 284 -10.76 14.16 -10.72
C LEU A 284 -12.06 14.96 -10.60
N SER A 285 -12.07 16.14 -11.23
CA SER A 285 -13.22 17.05 -11.22
C SER A 285 -14.49 16.31 -11.62
N SER A 286 -15.58 16.57 -10.89
CA SER A 286 -16.87 15.93 -11.17
C SER A 286 -17.33 16.18 -12.61
N ALA A 287 -17.10 17.39 -13.11
CA ALA A 287 -17.41 17.77 -14.50
C ALA A 287 -16.60 16.97 -15.53
N PHE A 288 -15.32 16.68 -15.26
CA PHE A 288 -14.52 15.83 -16.13
C PHE A 288 -15.00 14.38 -16.08
N ARG A 289 -15.20 13.83 -14.88
CA ARG A 289 -15.68 12.45 -14.72
C ARG A 289 -17.01 12.21 -15.42
N ALA A 290 -17.97 13.11 -15.26
CA ALA A 290 -19.26 13.03 -15.94
C ALA A 290 -19.14 13.00 -17.47
N LYS A 291 -18.16 13.70 -18.05
CA LYS A 291 -17.89 13.64 -19.49
C LYS A 291 -17.32 12.28 -19.91
N VAL A 292 -16.38 11.73 -19.14
CA VAL A 292 -15.81 10.40 -19.40
C VAL A 292 -16.89 9.33 -19.31
N GLU A 293 -17.69 9.33 -18.23
CA GLU A 293 -18.78 8.38 -18.01
C GLU A 293 -19.82 8.43 -19.15
N LYS A 294 -20.14 9.63 -19.65
CA LYS A 294 -21.02 9.80 -20.82
C LYS A 294 -20.42 9.17 -22.08
N LEU A 295 -19.14 9.40 -22.36
CA LEU A 295 -18.47 8.84 -23.53
C LEU A 295 -18.38 7.30 -23.46
N GLU A 296 -18.12 6.75 -22.27
CA GLU A 296 -18.12 5.30 -22.07
C GLU A 296 -19.51 4.68 -22.32
N ALA A 297 -20.58 5.36 -21.87
CA ALA A 297 -21.95 4.93 -22.12
C ALA A 297 -22.34 4.98 -23.60
N GLU A 298 -21.81 5.94 -24.37
CA GLU A 298 -22.03 6.05 -25.82
C GLU A 298 -21.22 5.01 -26.63
N SER A 299 -20.16 4.46 -26.04
CA SER A 299 -19.29 3.46 -26.69
C SER A 299 -19.71 2.00 -26.50
N LYS A 300 -20.72 1.75 -25.68
CA LYS A 300 -21.29 0.42 -25.38
C LYS A 300 -22.58 0.19 -26.16
#